data_AF-A0AAJ0FBC1-F1
#
_entry.id   AF-A0AAJ0FBC1-F1
#
_cell.length_a   1.000
_cell.length_b   1.000
_cell.length_c   1.000
_cell.angle_alpha   90.00
_cell.angle_beta   90.00
_cell.angle_gamma   90.00
#
_symmetry.space_group_name_H-M   'P 1'
#
loop_
_entity.id
_entity.type
_entity.pdbx_description
1 polymer ?
#
loop_
_entity_poly.entity_id
_entity_poly.type
_entity_poly.pdbx_seq_one_letter_code
_entity_poly.pdbx_strand_id
1 'polypeptide(L)'
;MERHCSGIGCRNAAGSLQCPTCLKRNIEGSYFCSQECFKTNWAEHKTVHKVQSTSGYYNPFPNFRFTGSVRPVYPLSPRRSVPKSIPAPDWWKDGIPKYPPSMRRRNKAEILDAKGQASMRKVCRLTREVLDIAAAAVRPGITTDQLDEIVHAACIERNAYPSPLNYNHFPKSMCTSPNEVICHGIPDQRVLLDGDIINLDISLYHDGHHGDVNETYYVGDRAKNDPDSVRVVEAARECLDEAIKAVKPGALFREFGNIIEKRARGSGCSVVRAYCGHGINHFFHCPPDILHYAKNRAVGVAKPGMTFTIEPMIALGSFHDVTWPDNWTATTVDGKRTAQFEHTLLVTEDGVEVLTARKPDSPGGPVPMPYGS
;
A
#
# COMPACT_ATOMS: atom_id res chain seq x y z
N MET A 1 -23.41 12.13 13.09
CA MET A 1 -23.00 11.46 11.83
C MET A 1 -24.24 11.15 11.03
N GLU A 2 -24.31 11.66 9.81
CA GLU A 2 -25.44 11.42 8.90
C GLU A 2 -25.29 10.01 8.30
N ARG A 3 -26.23 9.11 8.63
CA ARG A 3 -26.18 7.72 8.16
C ARG A 3 -26.62 7.69 6.71
N HIS A 4 -25.96 6.88 5.88
CA HIS A 4 -26.27 6.76 4.46
C HIS A 4 -27.13 5.52 4.19
N CYS A 5 -28.08 5.63 3.25
CA CYS A 5 -28.97 4.53 2.90
C CYS A 5 -28.20 3.36 2.26
N SER A 6 -28.43 2.13 2.72
CA SER A 6 -27.86 0.90 2.18
C SER A 6 -28.48 0.44 0.86
N GLY A 7 -29.43 1.19 0.30
CA GLY A 7 -30.03 0.89 -1.00
C GLY A 7 -29.04 1.16 -2.14
N ILE A 8 -28.89 0.22 -3.06
CA ILE A 8 -28.02 0.35 -4.21
C ILE A 8 -28.50 1.51 -5.09
N GLY A 9 -27.61 2.46 -5.37
CA GLY A 9 -27.93 3.68 -6.13
C GLY A 9 -28.77 4.71 -5.35
N CYS A 10 -29.09 4.48 -4.07
CA CYS A 10 -29.82 5.44 -3.25
C CYS A 10 -28.86 6.47 -2.65
N ARG A 11 -29.11 7.76 -2.90
CA ARG A 11 -28.31 8.88 -2.36
C ARG A 11 -28.95 9.57 -1.15
N ASN A 12 -30.06 9.03 -0.65
CA ASN A 12 -30.80 9.62 0.46
C ASN A 12 -30.08 9.33 1.79
N ALA A 13 -30.26 10.21 2.76
CA ALA A 13 -29.95 9.92 4.15
C ALA A 13 -30.76 8.71 4.64
N ALA A 14 -30.15 7.86 5.45
CA ALA A 14 -30.81 6.70 6.04
C ALA A 14 -31.79 7.14 7.13
N GLY A 15 -32.95 6.48 7.18
CA GLY A 15 -33.89 6.62 8.28
C GLY A 15 -33.51 5.74 9.47
N SER A 16 -34.45 5.57 10.41
CA SER A 16 -34.32 4.60 11.51
C SER A 16 -34.60 3.16 11.10
N LEU A 17 -35.06 2.94 9.86
CA LEU A 17 -35.40 1.62 9.35
C LEU A 17 -34.14 0.77 9.15
N GLN A 18 -34.04 -0.31 9.90
CA GLN A 18 -32.93 -1.26 9.85
C GLN A 18 -33.41 -2.62 9.34
N CYS A 19 -32.56 -3.35 8.60
CA CYS A 19 -32.90 -4.71 8.22
C CYS A 19 -33.07 -5.60 9.47
N PRO A 20 -34.22 -6.27 9.66
CA PRO A 20 -34.47 -7.11 10.83
C PRO A 20 -33.49 -8.29 10.95
N THR A 21 -33.05 -8.86 9.82
CA THR A 21 -32.07 -9.94 9.81
C THR A 21 -30.68 -9.45 10.20
N CYS A 22 -30.27 -8.26 9.72
CA CYS A 22 -29.01 -7.64 10.13
C CYS A 22 -29.03 -7.29 11.63
N LEU A 23 -30.14 -6.75 12.13
CA LEU A 23 -30.31 -6.45 13.55
C LEU A 23 -30.20 -7.72 14.41
N LYS A 24 -30.88 -8.81 14.03
CA LYS A 24 -30.79 -10.11 14.72
C LYS A 24 -29.39 -10.74 14.67
N ARG A 25 -28.58 -10.37 13.69
CA ARG A 25 -27.23 -10.94 13.44
C ARG A 25 -26.10 -9.97 13.79
N ASN A 26 -26.41 -8.86 14.46
CA ASN A 26 -25.47 -7.79 14.81
C ASN A 26 -24.62 -7.29 13.61
N ILE A 27 -25.21 -7.25 12.41
CA ILE A 27 -24.59 -6.65 11.23
C ILE A 27 -24.87 -5.14 11.25
N GLU A 28 -23.83 -4.36 11.49
CA GLU A 28 -23.91 -2.90 11.57
C GLU A 28 -24.07 -2.24 10.17
N GLY A 29 -24.60 -1.02 10.15
CA GLY A 29 -24.65 -0.20 8.93
C GLY A 29 -25.79 -0.50 7.95
N SER A 30 -26.72 -1.41 8.28
CA SER A 30 -27.85 -1.78 7.42
C SER A 30 -29.08 -0.87 7.61
N TYR A 31 -29.00 0.38 7.18
CA TYR A 31 -30.08 1.37 7.33
C TYR A 31 -30.69 1.77 5.99
N PHE A 32 -32.00 1.97 5.93
CA PHE A 32 -32.72 2.32 4.71
C PHE A 32 -33.50 3.63 4.88
N CYS A 33 -33.60 4.44 3.82
CA CYS A 33 -34.31 5.72 3.87
C CYS A 33 -35.84 5.53 3.95
N SER A 34 -36.37 4.40 3.48
CA SER A 34 -37.79 4.09 3.51
C SER A 34 -38.06 2.59 3.36
N GLN A 35 -39.28 2.16 3.71
CA GLN A 35 -39.72 0.77 3.54
C GLN A 35 -39.71 0.35 2.06
N GLU A 36 -40.03 1.28 1.16
CA GLU A 36 -40.02 1.03 -0.27
C GLU A 36 -38.60 0.79 -0.78
N CYS A 37 -37.65 1.65 -0.37
CA CYS A 37 -36.24 1.46 -0.69
C CYS A 37 -35.72 0.12 -0.18
N PHE A 38 -36.09 -0.30 1.04
CA PHE A 38 -35.75 -1.62 1.57
C PHE A 38 -36.30 -2.77 0.72
N LYS A 39 -37.57 -2.70 0.29
CA LYS A 39 -38.20 -3.73 -0.54
C LYS A 39 -37.55 -3.83 -1.92
N THR A 40 -37.35 -2.70 -2.59
CA THR A 40 -36.73 -2.67 -3.93
C THR A 40 -35.32 -3.24 -3.92
N ASN A 41 -34.58 -3.03 -2.83
CA ASN A 41 -33.20 -3.49 -2.68
C ASN A 41 -33.07 -4.84 -1.94
N TRP A 42 -34.18 -5.51 -1.61
CA TRP A 42 -34.14 -6.73 -0.80
C TRP A 42 -33.42 -7.88 -1.51
N ALA A 43 -33.55 -7.99 -2.83
CA ALA A 43 -32.97 -9.08 -3.61
C ALA A 43 -31.44 -9.08 -3.51
N GLU A 44 -30.83 -7.91 -3.56
CA GLU A 44 -29.40 -7.69 -3.41
C GLU A 44 -29.02 -7.67 -1.93
N HIS A 45 -29.79 -6.99 -1.08
CA HIS A 45 -29.48 -6.89 0.35
C HIS A 45 -29.50 -8.24 1.07
N LYS A 46 -30.39 -9.18 0.74
CA LYS A 46 -30.40 -10.51 1.38
C LYS A 46 -29.14 -11.34 1.11
N THR A 47 -28.31 -10.94 0.13
CA THR A 47 -27.05 -11.63 -0.16
C THR A 47 -26.01 -11.44 0.95
N VAL A 48 -25.98 -10.29 1.64
CA VAL A 48 -25.11 -10.12 2.83
C VAL A 48 -25.49 -11.05 3.99
N HIS A 49 -26.71 -11.61 3.99
CA HIS A 49 -27.12 -12.60 4.99
C HIS A 49 -26.62 -14.01 4.67
N LYS A 50 -26.15 -14.28 3.45
CA LYS A 50 -25.65 -15.60 3.05
C LYS A 50 -24.17 -15.82 3.39
N VAL A 51 -23.44 -14.77 3.75
CA VAL A 51 -21.97 -14.78 3.86
C VAL A 51 -21.48 -14.66 5.32
N GLN A 52 -22.29 -15.08 6.30
CA GLN A 52 -21.77 -15.17 7.67
C GLN A 52 -21.12 -16.53 7.86
N SER A 53 -19.78 -16.52 7.81
CA SER A 53 -18.97 -17.56 8.44
C SER A 53 -19.43 -17.73 9.90
N THR A 54 -19.38 -18.95 10.44
CA THR A 54 -19.59 -19.20 11.88
C THR A 54 -18.63 -18.41 12.77
N SER A 55 -17.57 -17.85 12.19
CA SER A 55 -16.60 -16.96 12.84
C SER A 55 -17.06 -15.49 12.96
N GLY A 56 -18.18 -15.08 12.37
CA GLY A 56 -18.63 -13.67 12.32
C GLY A 56 -17.98 -12.83 11.22
N TYR A 57 -17.05 -13.39 10.44
CA TYR A 57 -16.41 -12.71 9.32
C TYR A 57 -17.23 -12.81 8.02
N TYR A 58 -17.12 -11.79 7.15
CA TYR A 58 -17.85 -11.72 5.88
C TYR A 58 -17.10 -10.94 4.79
N ASN A 59 -17.52 -11.11 3.54
CA ASN A 59 -17.08 -10.28 2.42
C ASN A 59 -18.13 -9.17 2.17
N PRO A 60 -17.76 -7.87 2.27
CA PRO A 60 -18.70 -6.77 2.06
C PRO A 60 -19.10 -6.56 0.60
N PHE A 61 -18.42 -7.19 -0.37
CA PHE A 61 -18.62 -7.02 -1.80
C PHE A 61 -19.00 -8.34 -2.50
N PRO A 62 -20.13 -8.98 -2.14
CA PRO A 62 -20.49 -10.32 -2.64
C PRO A 62 -20.76 -10.37 -4.15
N ASN A 63 -21.11 -9.23 -4.76
CA ASN A 63 -21.40 -9.14 -6.21
C ASN A 63 -20.21 -8.64 -7.02
N PHE A 64 -19.09 -8.28 -6.37
CA PHE A 64 -17.90 -7.85 -7.08
C PHE A 64 -17.17 -9.07 -7.64
N ARG A 65 -16.81 -9.01 -8.94
CA ARG A 65 -16.08 -10.10 -9.60
C ARG A 65 -14.58 -9.95 -9.32
N PHE A 66 -14.12 -10.57 -8.25
CA PHE A 66 -12.70 -10.64 -7.91
C PHE A 66 -11.89 -11.35 -9.00
N THR A 67 -10.66 -10.88 -9.23
CA THR A 67 -9.78 -11.35 -10.30
C THR A 67 -8.98 -12.59 -9.89
N GLY A 68 -8.58 -12.69 -8.61
CA GLY A 68 -7.84 -13.82 -8.05
C GLY A 68 -8.53 -14.52 -6.87
N SER A 69 -7.74 -15.06 -5.96
CA SER A 69 -8.18 -15.85 -4.80
C SER A 69 -8.36 -15.05 -3.50
N VAL A 70 -7.69 -13.91 -3.37
CA VAL A 70 -7.76 -13.03 -2.20
C VAL A 70 -9.16 -12.43 -2.11
N ARG A 71 -9.71 -12.40 -0.90
CA ARG A 71 -11.01 -11.81 -0.57
C ARG A 71 -10.85 -10.89 0.63
N PRO A 72 -11.62 -9.78 0.69
CA PRO A 72 -11.69 -8.96 1.89
C PRO A 72 -12.41 -9.73 3.00
N VAL A 73 -11.89 -9.64 4.23
CA VAL A 73 -12.42 -10.33 5.41
C VAL A 73 -12.77 -9.30 6.49
N TYR A 74 -14.06 -8.98 6.55
CA TYR A 74 -14.66 -7.96 7.42
C TYR A 74 -15.33 -8.60 8.64
N PRO A 75 -15.63 -7.85 9.72
CA PRO A 75 -15.41 -6.41 9.88
C PRO A 75 -13.93 -6.06 10.05
N LEU A 76 -13.54 -4.88 9.57
CA LEU A 76 -12.26 -4.28 9.94
C LEU A 76 -12.27 -3.98 11.45
N SER A 77 -11.13 -4.13 12.12
CA SER A 77 -11.02 -3.62 13.48
C SER A 77 -11.19 -2.10 13.52
N PRO A 78 -11.68 -1.52 14.63
CA PRO A 78 -11.83 -0.07 14.77
C PRO A 78 -10.53 0.67 14.46
N ARG A 79 -10.67 1.90 13.94
CA ARG A 79 -9.51 2.76 13.67
C ARG A 79 -8.70 2.97 14.95
N ARG A 80 -7.40 2.68 14.90
CA ARG A 80 -6.47 2.81 16.02
C ARG A 80 -6.19 4.29 16.31
N SER A 81 -6.09 4.64 17.59
CA SER A 81 -5.93 6.02 18.04
C SER A 81 -4.45 6.40 18.18
N VAL A 82 -4.08 7.58 17.65
CA VAL A 82 -2.76 8.17 17.88
C VAL A 82 -2.81 9.13 19.08
N PRO A 83 -1.88 9.06 20.05
CA PRO A 83 -1.79 10.03 21.14
C PRO A 83 -1.66 11.48 20.66
N LYS A 84 -2.35 12.41 21.31
CA LYS A 84 -2.35 13.84 20.96
C LYS A 84 -0.97 14.51 21.05
N SER A 85 -0.03 13.90 21.76
CA SER A 85 1.35 14.38 21.89
C SER A 85 2.18 14.16 20.62
N ILE A 86 1.78 13.25 19.74
CA ILE A 86 2.49 12.97 18.49
C ILE A 86 2.06 13.99 17.43
N PRO A 87 3.02 14.73 16.81
CA PRO A 87 2.72 15.61 15.69
C PRO A 87 2.07 14.83 14.55
N ALA A 88 1.02 15.39 13.96
CA ALA A 88 0.23 14.73 12.94
C ALA A 88 0.19 15.55 11.63
N PRO A 89 0.16 14.90 10.46
CA PRO A 89 0.12 15.57 9.16
C PRO A 89 -1.24 16.25 8.91
N ASP A 90 -1.34 17.19 7.98
CA ASP A 90 -2.49 18.09 7.84
C ASP A 90 -3.86 17.42 7.56
N TRP A 91 -3.87 16.17 7.09
CA TRP A 91 -5.05 15.34 6.84
C TRP A 91 -5.50 14.50 8.03
N TRP A 92 -4.75 14.46 9.14
CA TRP A 92 -5.00 13.51 10.22
C TRP A 92 -6.45 13.54 10.72
N LYS A 93 -7.11 14.71 10.67
CA LYS A 93 -8.46 14.94 11.16
C LYS A 93 -9.54 14.74 10.09
N ASP A 94 -9.43 15.43 8.96
CA ASP A 94 -10.47 15.48 7.91
C ASP A 94 -10.23 14.45 6.79
N GLY A 95 -9.04 13.85 6.75
CA GLY A 95 -8.60 12.89 5.76
C GLY A 95 -8.19 13.49 4.42
N ILE A 96 -8.05 14.82 4.32
CA ILE A 96 -7.80 15.51 3.06
C ILE A 96 -6.42 16.17 3.09
N PRO A 97 -5.43 15.67 2.32
CA PRO A 97 -4.09 16.25 2.30
C PRO A 97 -4.07 17.63 1.64
N LYS A 98 -3.34 18.58 2.25
CA LYS A 98 -3.38 20.00 1.86
C LYS A 98 -2.10 20.40 1.13
N TYR A 99 -2.17 20.39 -0.20
CA TYR A 99 -1.06 20.78 -1.05
C TYR A 99 -1.13 22.26 -1.46
N PRO A 100 -0.06 23.06 -1.27
CA PRO A 100 -0.02 24.44 -1.74
C PRO A 100 -0.05 24.50 -3.27
N PRO A 101 -0.50 25.62 -3.89
CA PRO A 101 -0.59 25.75 -5.35
C PRO A 101 0.74 25.50 -6.09
N SER A 102 1.88 25.78 -5.44
CA SER A 102 3.23 25.52 -5.96
C SER A 102 3.46 24.03 -6.28
N MET A 103 2.88 23.14 -5.50
CA MET A 103 3.00 21.68 -5.62
C MET A 103 2.15 21.09 -6.74
N ARG A 104 1.21 21.87 -7.31
CA ARG A 104 0.47 21.46 -8.51
C ARG A 104 1.35 21.43 -9.76
N ARG A 105 2.52 22.08 -9.71
CA ARG A 105 3.51 22.07 -10.80
C ARG A 105 4.37 20.83 -10.72
N ARG A 106 4.01 19.80 -11.50
CA ARG A 106 4.69 18.49 -11.54
C ARG A 106 6.19 18.52 -11.86
N ASN A 107 6.73 19.66 -12.31
CA ASN A 107 8.14 19.82 -12.67
C ASN A 107 8.97 20.55 -11.59
N LYS A 108 8.39 20.91 -10.44
CA LYS A 108 9.09 21.65 -9.38
C LYS A 108 9.24 20.79 -8.11
N ALA A 109 10.17 19.85 -8.18
CA ALA A 109 10.62 19.11 -7.00
C ALA A 109 11.42 20.03 -6.06
N GLU A 110 11.25 19.82 -4.76
CA GLU A 110 11.96 20.57 -3.72
C GLU A 110 13.43 20.12 -3.61
N ILE A 111 14.31 21.06 -3.30
CA ILE A 111 15.72 20.79 -2.98
C ILE A 111 15.87 21.05 -1.49
N LEU A 112 16.07 19.99 -0.70
CA LEU A 112 16.18 20.09 0.74
C LEU A 112 17.53 20.69 1.14
N ASP A 113 17.48 21.58 2.13
CA ASP A 113 18.68 22.05 2.82
C ASP A 113 19.26 20.94 3.74
N ALA A 114 20.40 21.22 4.37
CA ALA A 114 21.06 20.26 5.26
C ALA A 114 20.17 19.78 6.42
N LYS A 115 19.28 20.65 6.92
CA LYS A 115 18.36 20.30 8.02
C LYS A 115 17.25 19.37 7.52
N GLY A 116 16.63 19.68 6.38
CA GLY A 116 15.64 18.82 5.74
C GLY A 116 16.21 17.43 5.42
N GLN A 117 17.43 17.38 4.87
CA GLN A 117 18.11 16.11 4.62
C GLN A 117 18.38 15.31 5.90
N ALA A 118 18.78 15.96 6.99
CA ALA A 118 18.97 15.30 8.29
C ALA A 118 17.64 14.76 8.87
N SER A 119 16.55 15.51 8.73
CA SER A 119 15.21 15.06 9.10
C SER A 119 14.75 13.86 8.27
N MET A 120 14.99 13.87 6.95
CA MET A 120 14.70 12.75 6.05
C MET A 120 15.47 11.50 6.47
N ARG A 121 16.78 11.60 6.73
CA ARG A 121 17.58 10.47 7.27
C ARG A 121 16.99 9.91 8.56
N LYS A 122 16.53 10.78 9.48
CA LYS A 122 15.94 10.36 10.75
C LYS A 122 14.62 9.61 10.53
N VAL A 123 13.66 10.19 9.81
CA VAL A 123 12.35 9.55 9.61
C VAL A 123 12.50 8.25 8.80
N CYS A 124 13.29 8.23 7.73
CA CYS A 124 13.52 7.02 6.94
C CYS A 124 14.17 5.89 7.73
N ARG A 125 15.12 6.18 8.63
CA ARG A 125 15.66 5.17 9.54
C ARG A 125 14.59 4.59 10.46
N LEU A 126 13.71 5.43 11.01
CA LEU A 126 12.58 4.98 11.84
C LEU A 126 11.59 4.15 11.01
N THR A 127 11.31 4.55 9.77
CA THR A 127 10.44 3.81 8.85
C THR A 127 10.98 2.40 8.57
N ARG A 128 12.29 2.29 8.27
CA ARG A 128 12.96 0.98 8.13
C ARG A 128 12.83 0.13 9.39
N GLU A 129 13.04 0.70 10.57
CA GLU A 129 12.90 -0.04 11.83
C GLU A 129 11.48 -0.59 12.03
N VAL A 130 10.45 0.16 11.64
CA VAL A 130 9.05 -0.30 11.71
C VAL A 130 8.78 -1.41 10.69
N LEU A 131 9.28 -1.27 9.46
CA LEU A 131 9.19 -2.35 8.46
C LEU A 131 9.86 -3.63 8.95
N ASP A 132 11.05 -3.54 9.53
CA ASP A 132 11.78 -4.72 10.03
C ASP A 132 11.01 -5.41 11.18
N ILE A 133 10.35 -4.65 12.06
CA ILE A 133 9.47 -5.19 13.11
C ILE A 133 8.27 -5.93 12.50
N ALA A 134 7.61 -5.32 11.50
CA ALA A 134 6.47 -5.94 10.82
C ALA A 134 6.88 -7.22 10.09
N ALA A 135 8.00 -7.17 9.37
CA ALA A 135 8.58 -8.29 8.65
C ALA A 135 8.92 -9.48 9.56
N ALA A 136 9.45 -9.23 10.75
CA ALA A 136 9.74 -10.26 11.75
C ALA A 136 8.48 -10.99 12.25
N ALA A 137 7.31 -10.36 12.13
CA ALA A 137 6.04 -10.96 12.52
C ALA A 137 5.37 -11.78 11.39
N VAL A 138 5.86 -11.71 10.14
CA VAL A 138 5.27 -12.45 9.01
C VAL A 138 5.42 -13.95 9.21
N ARG A 139 4.30 -14.66 9.32
CA ARG A 139 4.23 -16.13 9.46
C ARG A 139 2.83 -16.64 9.08
N PRO A 140 2.68 -17.91 8.67
CA PRO A 140 1.36 -18.52 8.54
C PRO A 140 0.54 -18.37 9.84
N GLY A 141 -0.74 -18.04 9.72
CA GLY A 141 -1.66 -17.90 10.85
C GLY A 141 -1.82 -16.49 11.42
N ILE A 142 -0.96 -15.53 11.07
CA ILE A 142 -1.16 -14.11 11.44
C ILE A 142 -2.18 -13.46 10.49
N THR A 143 -2.99 -12.52 10.98
CA THR A 143 -3.82 -11.68 10.10
C THR A 143 -3.08 -10.42 9.63
N THR A 144 -3.51 -9.83 8.52
CA THR A 144 -3.00 -8.52 8.09
C THR A 144 -3.36 -7.42 9.10
N ASP A 145 -4.52 -7.48 9.76
CA ASP A 145 -4.89 -6.56 10.84
C ASP A 145 -4.00 -6.65 12.09
N GLN A 146 -3.45 -7.85 12.39
CA GLN A 146 -2.44 -8.03 13.45
C GLN A 146 -1.10 -7.44 13.04
N LEU A 147 -0.72 -7.49 11.76
CA LEU A 147 0.48 -6.81 11.26
C LEU A 147 0.32 -5.28 11.35
N ASP A 148 -0.85 -4.75 10.99
CA ASP A 148 -1.19 -3.32 11.17
C ASP A 148 -1.12 -2.88 12.63
N GLU A 149 -1.57 -3.73 13.57
CA GLU A 149 -1.44 -3.47 15.00
C GLU A 149 0.00 -3.27 15.44
N ILE A 150 0.87 -4.18 15.01
CA ILE A 150 2.30 -4.17 15.31
C ILE A 150 2.94 -2.90 14.74
N VAL A 151 2.63 -2.56 13.49
CA VAL A 151 3.13 -1.34 12.84
C VAL A 151 2.63 -0.09 13.55
N HIS A 152 1.33 -0.03 13.87
CA HIS A 152 0.75 1.10 14.57
C HIS A 152 1.47 1.33 15.90
N ALA A 153 1.60 0.30 16.73
CA ALA A 153 2.29 0.38 18.01
C ALA A 153 3.76 0.84 17.84
N ALA A 154 4.48 0.26 16.89
CA ALA A 154 5.88 0.60 16.61
C ALA A 154 6.07 2.06 16.14
N CYS A 155 5.10 2.62 15.42
CA CYS A 155 5.07 4.05 15.06
C CYS A 155 4.88 4.92 16.32
N ILE A 156 3.92 4.58 17.18
CA ILE A 156 3.64 5.34 18.42
C ILE A 156 4.86 5.35 19.34
N GLU A 157 5.52 4.21 19.55
CA GLU A 157 6.74 4.09 20.36
C GLU A 157 7.88 5.01 19.87
N ARG A 158 7.90 5.30 18.57
CA ARG A 158 8.89 6.18 17.92
C ARG A 158 8.45 7.65 17.90
N ASN A 159 7.35 7.99 18.57
CA ASN A 159 6.72 9.31 18.50
C ASN A 159 6.46 9.73 17.04
N ALA A 160 5.99 8.80 16.21
CA ALA A 160 5.71 9.02 14.81
C ALA A 160 4.23 8.73 14.50
N TYR A 161 3.66 9.48 13.57
CA TYR A 161 2.32 9.23 13.06
C TYR A 161 2.43 8.27 11.86
N PRO A 162 1.63 7.19 11.78
CA PRO A 162 1.59 6.33 10.59
C PRO A 162 0.92 7.08 9.43
N SER A 163 1.70 7.52 8.44
CA SER A 163 1.24 8.45 7.39
C SER A 163 -0.01 7.99 6.63
N PRO A 164 -0.17 6.68 6.31
CA PRO A 164 -1.38 6.18 5.64
C PRO A 164 -2.67 6.42 6.44
N LEU A 165 -2.58 6.50 7.77
CA LEU A 165 -3.77 6.58 8.62
C LEU A 165 -4.58 7.85 8.31
N ASN A 166 -5.81 7.63 7.85
CA ASN A 166 -6.77 8.65 7.40
C ASN A 166 -6.34 9.42 6.13
N TYR A 167 -5.22 9.11 5.49
CA TYR A 167 -4.84 9.75 4.21
C TYR A 167 -5.88 9.42 3.13
N ASN A 168 -6.56 10.42 2.56
CA ASN A 168 -7.74 10.23 1.70
C ASN A 168 -8.78 9.25 2.30
N HIS A 169 -8.91 9.26 3.63
CA HIS A 169 -9.75 8.36 4.42
C HIS A 169 -9.32 6.88 4.46
N PHE A 170 -8.08 6.54 4.09
CA PHE A 170 -7.54 5.19 4.28
C PHE A 170 -7.67 4.75 5.75
N PRO A 171 -8.17 3.54 6.04
CA PRO A 171 -8.63 3.20 7.38
C PRO A 171 -7.56 2.67 8.34
N LYS A 172 -6.35 2.36 7.85
CA LYS A 172 -5.30 1.62 8.56
C LYS A 172 -3.97 2.36 8.57
N SER A 173 -3.00 1.84 9.29
CA SER A 173 -1.69 2.46 9.55
C SER A 173 -0.62 2.06 8.53
N MET A 174 -0.88 1.02 7.75
CA MET A 174 -0.03 0.48 6.69
C MET A 174 -0.87 -0.09 5.56
N CYS A 175 -0.25 -0.42 4.43
CA CYS A 175 -0.85 -1.28 3.41
C CYS A 175 -0.29 -2.70 3.50
N THR A 176 -1.15 -3.70 3.28
CA THR A 176 -0.77 -5.12 3.18
C THR A 176 -1.32 -5.69 1.89
N SER A 177 -0.43 -6.09 0.97
CA SER A 177 -0.81 -6.47 -0.39
C SER A 177 -0.39 -7.93 -0.67
N PRO A 178 -1.25 -8.91 -0.37
CA PRO A 178 -0.96 -10.32 -0.62
C PRO A 178 -1.21 -10.72 -2.09
N ASN A 179 -0.36 -11.59 -2.62
CA ASN A 179 -0.53 -12.32 -3.89
C ASN A 179 -0.85 -11.41 -5.10
N GLU A 180 -2.10 -11.38 -5.59
CA GLU A 180 -2.52 -10.59 -6.74
C GLU A 180 -2.83 -9.12 -6.42
N VAL A 181 -2.76 -8.72 -5.14
CA VAL A 181 -2.92 -7.33 -4.73
C VAL A 181 -1.64 -6.57 -5.06
N ILE A 182 -1.76 -5.60 -5.96
CA ILE A 182 -0.67 -4.75 -6.47
C ILE A 182 -0.16 -3.82 -5.38
N CYS A 183 -1.05 -3.03 -4.80
CA CYS A 183 -0.74 -2.06 -3.76
C CYS A 183 -2.02 -1.67 -3.01
N HIS A 184 -1.85 -0.91 -1.92
CA HIS A 184 -2.94 -0.32 -1.12
C HIS A 184 -3.97 -1.32 -0.57
N GLY A 185 -3.60 -2.60 -0.42
CA GLY A 185 -4.46 -3.57 0.26
C GLY A 185 -4.71 -3.13 1.69
N ILE A 186 -5.98 -3.07 2.11
CA ILE A 186 -6.37 -2.66 3.45
C ILE A 186 -6.16 -3.83 4.43
N PRO A 187 -5.37 -3.67 5.51
CA PRO A 187 -5.28 -4.66 6.58
C PRO A 187 -6.66 -5.05 7.14
N ASP A 188 -6.91 -6.36 7.19
CA ASP A 188 -8.20 -6.95 7.54
C ASP A 188 -8.05 -8.30 8.26
N GLN A 189 -9.13 -9.05 8.41
CA GLN A 189 -9.12 -10.31 9.16
C GLN A 189 -8.60 -11.51 8.32
N ARG A 190 -8.01 -11.28 7.14
CA ARG A 190 -7.42 -12.34 6.32
C ARG A 190 -6.21 -12.92 7.04
N VAL A 191 -6.28 -14.22 7.31
CA VAL A 191 -5.15 -15.01 7.80
C VAL A 191 -4.18 -15.29 6.65
N LEU A 192 -2.89 -15.03 6.87
CA LEU A 192 -1.83 -15.40 5.94
C LEU A 192 -1.61 -16.91 5.93
N LEU A 193 -1.46 -17.48 4.75
CA LEU A 193 -1.29 -18.91 4.54
C LEU A 193 0.14 -19.22 4.08
N ASP A 194 0.63 -20.41 4.41
CA ASP A 194 1.89 -20.91 3.84
C ASP A 194 1.76 -21.06 2.31
N GLY A 195 2.56 -20.31 1.56
CA GLY A 195 2.46 -20.17 0.10
C GLY A 195 2.02 -18.79 -0.38
N ASP A 196 1.62 -17.90 0.53
CA ASP A 196 1.39 -16.49 0.20
C ASP A 196 2.71 -15.74 0.01
N ILE A 197 2.70 -14.74 -0.87
CA ILE A 197 3.63 -13.60 -0.77
C ILE A 197 2.84 -12.38 -0.30
N ILE A 198 3.47 -11.49 0.46
CA ILE A 198 2.84 -10.28 0.98
C ILE A 198 3.79 -9.10 0.93
N ASN A 199 3.39 -8.02 0.27
CA ASN A 199 4.04 -6.72 0.41
C ASN A 199 3.54 -6.01 1.67
N LEU A 200 4.48 -5.45 2.44
CA LEU A 200 4.22 -4.57 3.58
C LEU A 200 4.74 -3.19 3.24
N ASP A 201 3.85 -2.21 3.21
CA ASP A 201 4.15 -0.83 2.82
C ASP A 201 3.98 0.11 4.01
N ILE A 202 5.08 0.77 4.38
CA ILE A 202 5.28 1.44 5.65
C ILE A 202 5.74 2.88 5.40
N SER A 203 4.92 3.82 5.86
CA SER A 203 5.29 5.23 5.85
C SER A 203 5.04 5.89 7.21
N LEU A 204 6.04 6.62 7.71
CA LEU A 204 5.99 7.34 8.98
C LEU A 204 6.07 8.84 8.74
N TYR A 205 5.38 9.61 9.58
CA TYR A 205 5.54 11.05 9.71
C TYR A 205 6.20 11.35 11.05
N HIS A 206 7.36 11.99 11.02
CA HIS A 206 8.13 12.35 12.21
C HIS A 206 8.82 13.69 11.99
N ASP A 207 8.71 14.60 12.98
CA ASP A 207 9.32 15.94 12.95
C ASP A 207 9.11 16.69 11.62
N GLY A 208 7.88 16.63 11.09
CA GLY A 208 7.51 17.39 9.90
C GLY A 208 7.84 16.75 8.57
N HIS A 209 8.36 15.51 8.52
CA HIS A 209 8.75 14.82 7.29
C HIS A 209 8.19 13.40 7.24
N HIS A 210 8.02 12.89 6.03
CA HIS A 210 7.61 11.53 5.74
C HIS A 210 8.81 10.68 5.29
N GLY A 211 8.83 9.41 5.65
CA GLY A 211 9.72 8.42 5.06
C GLY A 211 8.93 7.18 4.67
N ASP A 212 9.27 6.58 3.52
CA ASP A 212 8.51 5.50 2.89
C ASP A 212 9.39 4.33 2.44
N VAL A 213 8.88 3.12 2.63
CA VAL A 213 9.57 1.87 2.28
C VAL A 213 8.58 0.72 2.27
N ASN A 214 8.75 -0.16 1.28
CA ASN A 214 8.01 -1.41 1.23
C ASN A 214 8.88 -2.56 0.72
N GLU A 215 8.50 -3.77 1.12
CA GLU A 215 9.14 -5.00 0.66
C GLU A 215 8.12 -6.12 0.59
N THR A 216 8.33 -7.05 -0.35
CA THR A 216 7.56 -8.29 -0.43
C THR A 216 8.25 -9.43 0.33
N TYR A 217 7.50 -10.13 1.18
CA TYR A 217 7.93 -11.24 2.00
C TYR A 217 7.23 -12.54 1.62
N TYR A 218 7.96 -13.65 1.76
CA TYR A 218 7.43 -15.01 1.62
C TYR A 218 6.79 -15.46 2.92
N VAL A 219 5.55 -15.95 2.87
CA VAL A 219 4.85 -16.51 4.03
C VAL A 219 5.04 -18.02 4.03
N GLY A 220 5.87 -18.52 4.96
CA GLY A 220 6.17 -19.94 5.10
C GLY A 220 7.10 -20.51 4.01
N ASP A 221 7.34 -21.81 4.07
CA ASP A 221 8.31 -22.48 3.21
C ASP A 221 7.75 -22.77 1.81
N ARG A 222 6.44 -22.94 1.65
CA ARG A 222 5.83 -23.15 0.32
C ARG A 222 6.02 -21.94 -0.57
N ALA A 223 5.94 -20.73 -0.02
CA ALA A 223 6.13 -19.50 -0.79
C ALA A 223 7.57 -19.39 -1.34
N LYS A 224 8.57 -19.80 -0.56
CA LYS A 224 9.99 -19.81 -0.98
C LYS A 224 10.31 -20.90 -1.99
N ASN A 225 9.53 -21.97 -2.02
CA ASN A 225 9.71 -23.10 -2.93
C ASN A 225 8.80 -23.04 -4.17
N ASP A 226 7.97 -21.99 -4.32
CA ASP A 226 7.13 -21.77 -5.48
C ASP A 226 7.89 -20.95 -6.55
N PRO A 227 8.23 -21.52 -7.72
CA PRO A 227 9.07 -20.85 -8.72
C PRO A 227 8.49 -19.52 -9.20
N ASP A 228 7.17 -19.42 -9.30
CA ASP A 228 6.47 -18.21 -9.74
C ASP A 228 6.54 -17.10 -8.69
N SER A 229 6.37 -17.44 -7.41
CA SER A 229 6.56 -16.51 -6.29
C SER A 229 7.99 -16.02 -6.20
N VAL A 230 8.99 -16.91 -6.30
CA VAL A 230 10.40 -16.49 -6.29
C VAL A 230 10.72 -15.61 -7.48
N ARG A 231 10.27 -15.98 -8.68
CA ARG A 231 10.51 -15.20 -9.91
C ARG A 231 9.98 -13.77 -9.80
N VAL A 232 8.75 -13.56 -9.35
CA VAL A 232 8.17 -12.20 -9.31
C VAL A 232 8.78 -11.33 -8.20
N VAL A 233 9.03 -11.92 -7.02
CA VAL A 233 9.60 -11.20 -5.88
C VAL A 233 11.04 -10.77 -6.19
N GLU A 234 11.87 -11.68 -6.69
CA GLU A 234 13.26 -11.33 -7.01
C GLU A 234 13.35 -10.42 -8.24
N ALA A 235 12.48 -10.59 -9.24
CA ALA A 235 12.41 -9.64 -10.35
C ALA A 235 12.08 -8.21 -9.86
N ALA A 236 11.13 -8.06 -8.91
CA ALA A 236 10.79 -6.76 -8.34
C ALA A 236 11.97 -6.13 -7.57
N ARG A 237 12.65 -6.93 -6.73
CA ARG A 237 13.86 -6.51 -6.00
C ARG A 237 14.95 -6.03 -6.94
N GLU A 238 15.29 -6.83 -7.93
CA GLU A 238 16.34 -6.52 -8.90
C GLU A 238 15.98 -5.32 -9.78
N CYS A 239 14.70 -5.13 -10.13
CA CYS A 239 14.24 -3.95 -10.86
C CYS A 239 14.52 -2.66 -10.07
N LEU A 240 14.22 -2.66 -8.77
CA LEU A 240 14.51 -1.53 -7.90
C LEU A 240 16.03 -1.29 -7.79
N ASP A 241 16.80 -2.34 -7.52
CA ASP A 241 18.25 -2.25 -7.36
C ASP A 241 18.95 -1.69 -8.61
N GLU A 242 18.55 -2.15 -9.80
CA GLU A 242 19.09 -1.64 -11.07
C GLU A 242 18.70 -0.17 -11.33
N ALA A 243 17.48 0.23 -10.96
CA ALA A 243 17.05 1.63 -11.09
C ALA A 243 17.83 2.57 -10.16
N ILE A 244 18.05 2.15 -8.91
CA ILE A 244 18.81 2.94 -7.91
C ILE A 244 20.24 3.20 -8.38
N LYS A 245 20.90 2.22 -9.00
CA LYS A 245 22.27 2.39 -9.54
C LYS A 245 22.39 3.50 -10.58
N ALA A 246 21.30 3.87 -11.25
CA ALA A 246 21.27 4.95 -12.22
C ALA A 246 20.99 6.33 -11.60
N VAL A 247 20.65 6.41 -10.32
CA VAL A 247 20.35 7.67 -9.63
C VAL A 247 21.64 8.42 -9.33
N LYS A 248 21.76 9.59 -9.94
CA LYS A 248 22.82 10.58 -9.71
C LYS A 248 22.39 11.94 -10.26
N PRO A 249 23.08 13.04 -9.92
CA PRO A 249 22.80 14.35 -10.51
C PRO A 249 22.76 14.30 -12.05
N GLY A 250 21.71 14.89 -12.63
CA GLY A 250 21.48 14.92 -14.07
C GLY A 250 20.80 13.69 -14.67
N ALA A 251 20.59 12.61 -13.90
CA ALA A 251 19.82 11.46 -14.37
C ALA A 251 18.38 11.86 -14.71
N LEU A 252 17.89 11.45 -15.88
CA LEU A 252 16.53 11.75 -16.33
C LEU A 252 15.55 10.80 -15.64
N PHE A 253 14.50 11.33 -14.99
CA PHE A 253 13.52 10.50 -14.28
C PHE A 253 12.83 9.46 -15.18
N ARG A 254 12.62 9.79 -16.46
CA ARG A 254 12.05 8.84 -17.43
C ARG A 254 12.91 7.60 -17.70
N GLU A 255 14.21 7.65 -17.39
CA GLU A 255 15.13 6.55 -17.68
C GLU A 255 14.96 5.38 -16.71
N PHE A 256 14.54 5.63 -15.47
CA PHE A 256 14.33 4.58 -14.49
C PHE A 256 13.32 3.54 -14.99
N GLY A 257 12.23 3.97 -15.62
CA GLY A 257 11.26 3.06 -16.22
C GLY A 257 11.79 2.23 -17.39
N ASN A 258 12.76 2.74 -18.16
CA ASN A 258 13.42 1.95 -19.21
C ASN A 258 14.26 0.81 -18.60
N ILE A 259 14.98 1.10 -17.51
CA ILE A 259 15.81 0.14 -16.78
C ILE A 259 14.93 -0.95 -16.15
N ILE A 260 13.89 -0.53 -15.42
CA ILE A 260 12.95 -1.41 -14.72
C ILE A 260 12.24 -2.34 -15.70
N GLU A 261 11.61 -1.80 -16.75
CA GLU A 261 10.85 -2.65 -17.68
C GLU A 261 11.75 -3.59 -18.48
N LYS A 262 13.00 -3.20 -18.77
CA LYS A 262 13.98 -4.11 -19.37
C LYS A 262 14.31 -5.28 -18.43
N ARG A 263 14.54 -5.02 -17.13
CA ARG A 263 14.83 -6.09 -16.14
C ARG A 263 13.62 -7.00 -15.95
N ALA A 264 12.44 -6.44 -15.72
CA ALA A 264 11.20 -7.20 -15.52
C ALA A 264 10.90 -8.15 -16.68
N ARG A 265 11.02 -7.66 -17.93
CA ARG A 265 10.83 -8.48 -19.14
C ARG A 265 11.85 -9.61 -19.26
N GLY A 266 13.10 -9.38 -18.83
CA GLY A 266 14.14 -10.40 -18.78
C GLY A 266 13.79 -11.59 -17.87
N SER A 267 12.99 -11.34 -16.83
CA SER A 267 12.46 -12.35 -15.92
C SER A 267 11.04 -12.83 -16.30
N GLY A 268 10.56 -12.53 -17.51
CA GLY A 268 9.22 -12.94 -17.97
C GLY A 268 8.06 -12.27 -17.24
N CYS A 269 8.29 -11.11 -16.61
CA CYS A 269 7.30 -10.34 -15.87
C CYS A 269 6.91 -9.05 -16.60
N SER A 270 5.82 -8.41 -16.15
CA SER A 270 5.35 -7.11 -16.63
C SER A 270 5.44 -6.04 -15.54
N VAL A 271 5.38 -4.77 -15.93
CA VAL A 271 5.44 -3.62 -15.01
C VAL A 271 4.09 -2.91 -14.98
N VAL A 272 3.49 -2.79 -13.80
CA VAL A 272 2.23 -2.05 -13.58
C VAL A 272 2.42 -0.57 -13.94
N ARG A 273 1.39 0.04 -14.54
CA ARG A 273 1.47 1.40 -15.09
C ARG A 273 0.57 2.43 -14.41
N ALA A 274 -0.38 1.99 -13.58
CA ALA A 274 -1.35 2.84 -12.92
C ALA A 274 -0.77 3.65 -11.74
N TYR A 275 0.34 3.17 -11.17
CA TYR A 275 1.00 3.75 -10.00
C TYR A 275 2.47 4.08 -10.32
N CYS A 276 3.04 5.00 -9.56
CA CYS A 276 4.38 5.52 -9.79
C CYS A 276 5.04 5.92 -8.46
N GLY A 277 6.37 5.97 -8.46
CA GLY A 277 7.09 6.62 -7.37
C GLY A 277 6.81 8.12 -7.34
N HIS A 278 7.20 8.75 -6.24
CA HIS A 278 6.87 10.14 -5.99
C HIS A 278 7.99 10.85 -5.25
N GLY A 279 8.04 12.17 -5.36
CA GLY A 279 8.75 12.99 -4.39
C GLY A 279 8.15 12.78 -3.00
N ILE A 280 9.01 12.83 -1.99
CA ILE A 280 8.60 12.68 -0.60
C ILE A 280 9.49 13.53 0.30
N ASN A 281 8.88 14.31 1.18
CA ASN A 281 9.57 15.15 2.15
C ASN A 281 8.62 15.60 3.28
N HIS A 282 8.41 16.90 3.46
CA HIS A 282 7.31 17.47 4.23
C HIS A 282 5.93 17.01 3.73
N PHE A 283 5.84 16.68 2.45
CA PHE A 283 4.66 16.15 1.83
C PHE A 283 4.81 14.64 1.62
N PHE A 284 3.74 13.89 1.88
CA PHE A 284 3.75 12.44 1.70
C PHE A 284 3.91 12.07 0.23
N HIS A 285 3.12 12.69 -0.66
CA HIS A 285 3.27 12.55 -2.10
C HIS A 285 3.44 13.92 -2.76
N CYS A 286 4.55 14.13 -3.46
CA CYS A 286 4.84 15.37 -4.17
C CYS A 286 5.59 15.12 -5.49
N PRO A 287 5.79 16.14 -6.34
CA PRO A 287 6.70 16.01 -7.47
C PRO A 287 8.12 15.63 -7.03
N PRO A 288 8.85 14.81 -7.81
CA PRO A 288 8.52 14.35 -9.16
C PRO A 288 7.66 13.07 -9.19
N ASP A 289 6.90 12.87 -10.28
CA ASP A 289 6.32 11.55 -10.60
C ASP A 289 7.42 10.65 -11.20
N ILE A 290 7.67 9.48 -10.61
CA ILE A 290 8.69 8.51 -11.07
C ILE A 290 8.02 7.29 -11.70
N LEU A 291 7.90 7.28 -13.03
CA LEU A 291 7.21 6.24 -13.77
C LEU A 291 8.10 5.00 -13.99
N HIS A 292 7.59 3.81 -13.67
CA HIS A 292 8.35 2.55 -13.70
C HIS A 292 8.37 1.83 -15.05
N TYR A 293 7.60 2.28 -16.04
CA TYR A 293 7.53 1.66 -17.37
C TYR A 293 8.37 2.41 -18.42
N ALA A 294 8.84 1.72 -19.44
CA ALA A 294 9.68 2.25 -20.50
C ALA A 294 8.91 3.21 -21.42
N LYS A 295 9.66 4.09 -22.09
CA LYS A 295 9.14 5.12 -23.02
C LYS A 295 8.07 6.03 -22.39
N ASN A 296 8.10 6.15 -21.06
CA ASN A 296 7.28 7.13 -20.36
C ASN A 296 7.74 8.56 -20.69
N ARG A 297 6.91 9.54 -20.32
CA ARG A 297 7.15 10.96 -20.62
C ARG A 297 7.41 11.78 -19.35
N ALA A 298 7.92 11.15 -18.28
CA ALA A 298 8.26 11.86 -17.06
C ALA A 298 9.24 12.99 -17.35
N VAL A 299 9.01 14.14 -16.74
CA VAL A 299 9.79 15.36 -16.95
C VAL A 299 10.64 15.62 -15.72
N GLY A 300 11.91 15.97 -15.93
CA GLY A 300 12.81 16.38 -14.86
C GLY A 300 14.10 15.58 -14.84
N VAL A 301 15.01 16.05 -14.00
CA VAL A 301 16.31 15.43 -13.72
C VAL A 301 16.50 15.38 -12.22
N ALA A 302 17.17 14.32 -11.75
CA ALA A 302 17.65 14.24 -10.38
C ALA A 302 18.67 15.35 -10.10
N LYS A 303 18.55 16.02 -8.95
CA LYS A 303 19.48 17.05 -8.49
C LYS A 303 19.83 16.83 -7.02
N PRO A 304 21.05 17.18 -6.57
CA PRO A 304 21.42 17.07 -5.17
C PRO A 304 20.37 17.70 -4.24
N GLY A 305 20.07 17.02 -3.13
CA GLY A 305 19.08 17.46 -2.15
C GLY A 305 17.62 17.08 -2.48
N MET A 306 17.34 16.49 -3.65
CA MET A 306 16.02 15.91 -3.95
C MET A 306 15.82 14.60 -3.19
N THR A 307 14.61 14.40 -2.68
CA THR A 307 14.15 13.12 -2.14
C THR A 307 12.93 12.59 -2.88
N PHE A 308 12.97 11.32 -3.27
CA PHE A 308 11.89 10.65 -3.99
C PHE A 308 11.95 9.13 -3.80
N THR A 309 10.86 8.45 -4.12
CA THR A 309 10.72 7.00 -4.09
C THR A 309 10.93 6.41 -5.48
N ILE A 310 11.49 5.20 -5.54
CA ILE A 310 11.34 4.30 -6.67
C ILE A 310 10.69 3.04 -6.11
N GLU A 311 9.56 2.62 -6.66
CA GLU A 311 8.66 1.63 -6.04
C GLU A 311 8.03 0.65 -7.07
N PRO A 312 8.82 -0.03 -7.92
CA PRO A 312 8.28 -0.80 -9.04
C PRO A 312 7.37 -1.95 -8.59
N MET A 313 6.15 -1.95 -9.12
CA MET A 313 5.19 -3.04 -8.97
C MET A 313 5.29 -3.96 -10.19
N ILE A 314 5.75 -5.19 -9.98
CA ILE A 314 6.04 -6.18 -11.02
C ILE A 314 5.02 -7.31 -10.93
N ALA A 315 4.40 -7.67 -12.05
CA ALA A 315 3.39 -8.72 -12.14
C ALA A 315 3.88 -9.92 -12.96
N LEU A 316 3.51 -11.13 -12.56
CA LEU A 316 3.72 -12.35 -13.37
C LEU A 316 2.89 -12.37 -14.66
N GLY A 317 1.84 -11.55 -14.69
CA GLY A 317 0.82 -11.56 -15.72
C GLY A 317 0.70 -10.21 -16.42
N SER A 318 -0.55 -9.78 -16.57
CA SER A 318 -0.91 -8.48 -17.11
C SER A 318 -0.47 -7.32 -16.22
N PHE A 319 -0.15 -6.18 -16.83
CA PHE A 319 0.13 -4.93 -16.12
C PHE A 319 -1.14 -4.13 -15.77
N HIS A 320 -2.30 -4.55 -16.27
CA HIS A 320 -3.58 -3.90 -16.03
C HIS A 320 -4.12 -4.23 -14.64
N ASP A 321 -4.71 -3.23 -14.00
CA ASP A 321 -5.26 -3.32 -12.65
C ASP A 321 -6.79 -3.19 -12.62
N VAL A 322 -7.37 -3.65 -11.52
CA VAL A 322 -8.76 -3.42 -11.12
C VAL A 322 -8.76 -2.99 -9.66
N THR A 323 -9.39 -1.85 -9.37
CA THR A 323 -9.62 -1.36 -8.00
C THR A 323 -10.88 -1.99 -7.41
N TRP A 324 -10.79 -2.46 -6.17
CA TRP A 324 -11.94 -3.00 -5.43
C TRP A 324 -12.93 -1.89 -5.01
N PRO A 325 -14.18 -2.26 -4.65
CA PRO A 325 -15.18 -1.28 -4.20
C PRO A 325 -14.86 -0.57 -2.87
N ASP A 326 -13.76 -0.95 -2.18
CA ASP A 326 -13.23 -0.22 -1.03
C ASP A 326 -12.51 1.09 -1.42
N ASN A 327 -12.32 1.34 -2.73
CA ASN A 327 -11.63 2.47 -3.35
C ASN A 327 -10.10 2.51 -3.15
N TRP A 328 -9.51 1.43 -2.64
CA TRP A 328 -8.08 1.37 -2.33
C TRP A 328 -7.39 0.16 -2.93
N THR A 329 -7.90 -1.04 -2.66
CA THR A 329 -7.20 -2.29 -2.98
C THR A 329 -7.09 -2.43 -4.50
N ALA A 330 -5.88 -2.32 -5.04
CA ALA A 330 -5.59 -2.51 -6.45
C ALA A 330 -5.14 -3.95 -6.70
N THR A 331 -5.73 -4.64 -7.67
CA THR A 331 -5.41 -6.04 -7.99
C THR A 331 -5.08 -6.22 -9.46
N THR A 332 -4.26 -7.21 -9.80
CA THR A 332 -4.04 -7.58 -11.21
C THR A 332 -5.35 -8.03 -11.85
N VAL A 333 -5.57 -7.66 -13.12
CA VAL A 333 -6.81 -8.01 -13.84
C VAL A 333 -6.96 -9.52 -14.09
N ASP A 334 -5.84 -10.25 -14.13
CA ASP A 334 -5.80 -11.69 -14.42
C ASP A 334 -5.64 -12.56 -13.16
N GLY A 335 -5.61 -11.94 -11.96
CA GLY A 335 -5.50 -12.64 -10.69
C GLY A 335 -4.13 -13.29 -10.45
N LYS A 336 -3.11 -12.97 -11.26
CA LYS A 336 -1.75 -13.46 -11.05
C LYS A 336 -1.01 -12.63 -10.01
N ARG A 337 0.00 -13.26 -9.39
CA ARG A 337 0.81 -12.63 -8.35
C ARG A 337 1.58 -11.41 -8.85
N THR A 338 1.80 -10.50 -7.93
CA THR A 338 2.59 -9.28 -8.08
C THR A 338 3.48 -9.10 -6.86
N ALA A 339 4.58 -8.39 -7.03
CA ALA A 339 5.50 -8.02 -5.95
C ALA A 339 5.95 -6.58 -6.14
N GLN A 340 6.30 -5.94 -5.02
CA GLN A 340 6.77 -4.57 -4.97
C GLN A 340 7.89 -4.46 -3.94
N PHE A 341 8.87 -3.62 -4.28
CA PHE A 341 9.91 -3.13 -3.38
C PHE A 341 10.02 -1.63 -3.57
N GLU A 342 10.37 -0.93 -2.50
CA GLU A 342 10.53 0.52 -2.52
C GLU A 342 11.66 0.99 -1.64
N HIS A 343 12.31 2.07 -2.07
CA HIS A 343 13.16 2.88 -1.22
C HIS A 343 12.89 4.37 -1.39
N THR A 344 12.92 5.12 -0.28
CA THR A 344 13.14 6.57 -0.29
C THR A 344 14.61 6.86 -0.52
N LEU A 345 14.90 7.69 -1.52
CA LEU A 345 16.25 8.03 -1.96
C LEU A 345 16.54 9.51 -1.75
N LEU A 346 17.79 9.85 -1.44
CA LEU A 346 18.32 11.22 -1.44
C LEU A 346 19.42 11.32 -2.50
N VAL A 347 19.26 12.23 -3.46
CA VAL A 347 20.31 12.51 -4.44
C VAL A 347 21.43 13.30 -3.75
N THR A 348 22.66 12.81 -3.81
CA THR A 348 23.87 13.50 -3.31
C THR A 348 24.57 14.26 -4.43
N GLU A 349 25.67 14.95 -4.12
CA GLU A 349 26.47 15.69 -5.12
C GLU A 349 27.08 14.77 -6.19
N ASP A 350 27.27 13.49 -5.89
CA ASP A 350 28.00 12.51 -6.70
C ASP A 350 27.23 11.21 -6.96
N GLY A 351 26.03 11.04 -6.40
CA GLY A 351 25.26 9.81 -6.51
C GLY A 351 23.94 9.85 -5.76
N VAL A 352 23.71 8.81 -4.96
CA VAL A 352 22.47 8.59 -4.21
C VAL A 352 22.76 7.96 -2.85
N GLU A 353 22.04 8.41 -1.84
CA GLU A 353 21.93 7.79 -0.52
C GLU A 353 20.57 7.09 -0.43
N VAL A 354 20.56 5.79 -0.13
CA VAL A 354 19.33 5.02 0.08
C VAL A 354 18.90 5.19 1.53
N LEU A 355 17.99 6.13 1.80
CA LEU A 355 17.65 6.54 3.16
C LEU A 355 16.93 5.46 3.98
N THR A 356 16.21 4.56 3.30
CA THR A 356 15.52 3.41 3.93
C THR A 356 16.25 2.08 3.72
N ALA A 357 17.57 2.13 3.50
CA ALA A 357 18.42 0.97 3.31
C ALA A 357 18.25 -0.07 4.43
N ARG A 358 18.39 -1.34 4.06
CA ARG A 358 18.35 -2.48 4.98
C ARG A 358 19.54 -2.44 5.94
N LYS A 359 19.35 -2.99 7.14
CA LYS A 359 20.42 -3.34 8.09
C LYS A 359 20.87 -4.78 7.85
N PRO A 360 22.06 -5.20 8.33
CA PRO A 360 22.53 -6.58 8.19
C PRO A 360 21.56 -7.63 8.77
N ASP A 361 20.75 -7.25 9.75
CA ASP A 361 19.77 -8.09 10.45
C ASP A 361 18.31 -7.86 10.02
N SER A 362 18.05 -7.01 9.01
CA SER A 362 16.69 -6.81 8.49
C SER A 362 16.12 -8.15 8.01
N PRO A 363 14.88 -8.54 8.41
CA PRO A 363 14.27 -9.80 7.98
C PRO A 363 14.02 -9.88 6.47
N GLY A 364 13.89 -11.11 5.96
CA GLY A 364 13.73 -11.39 4.53
C GLY A 364 15.06 -11.33 3.77
N GLY A 365 15.00 -10.99 2.49
CA GLY A 365 16.16 -10.99 1.59
C GLY A 365 15.95 -11.86 0.36
N PRO A 366 16.96 -11.94 -0.52
CA PRO A 366 16.86 -12.69 -1.76
C PRO A 366 16.76 -14.20 -1.50
N VAL A 367 15.88 -14.87 -2.24
CA VAL A 367 15.74 -16.32 -2.24
C VAL A 367 16.21 -16.87 -3.59
N PRO A 368 17.11 -17.88 -3.63
CA PRO A 368 17.51 -18.49 -4.89
C PRO A 368 16.34 -19.20 -5.56
N MET A 369 16.31 -19.22 -6.89
CA MET A 369 15.32 -19.99 -7.64
C MET A 369 15.34 -21.46 -7.18
N PRO A 370 14.18 -22.05 -6.82
CA PRO A 370 14.13 -23.44 -6.38
C PRO A 370 14.51 -24.38 -7.54
N TYR A 371 15.30 -25.41 -7.23
CA TYR A 371 15.77 -26.39 -8.21
C TYR A 371 14.61 -27.22 -8.77
N GLY A 372 14.52 -27.35 -10.10
CA GLY A 372 13.60 -28.27 -10.79
C GLY A 372 12.52 -27.64 -11.66
N SER A 373 12.67 -26.39 -12.09
CA SER A 373 11.79 -25.72 -13.07
C SER A 373 11.88 -26.32 -14.47
#